data_AF-A0A1E5WGY4-F1
#
_entry.id   AF-A0A1E5WGY4-F1
#
_cell.length_a   1.000
_cell.length_b   1.000
_cell.length_c   1.000
_cell.angle_alpha   90.00
_cell.angle_beta   90.00
_cell.angle_gamma   90.00
#
_symmetry.space_group_name_H-M   'P 1'
#
loop_
_entity.id
_entity.type
_entity.pdbx_description
1 polymer ?
#
loop_
_entity_poly.entity_id
_entity_poly.type
_entity_poly.pdbx_seq_one_letter_code
_entity_poly.pdbx_strand_id
1 'polypeptide(L)'
;MADTLVKMWRLVSPANTGLDAPWINPLADGAPALRGLACGRVLVCLAEEGVLRDRGLAYREGLQASGWVGEQDVLEAAGQGHCFHLSDFTSGDAVKQDEAIARFLNL
;
A
#
# COMPACT_ATOMS: atom_id res chain seq x y z
N MET A 1 -1.72 -14.53 -9.83
CA MET A 1 -2.34 -13.27 -9.34
C MET A 1 -1.63 -12.03 -9.89
N ALA A 2 -0.29 -11.92 -9.83
CA ALA A 2 0.45 -10.76 -10.33
C ALA A 2 0.16 -10.40 -11.81
N ASP A 3 0.12 -11.39 -12.71
CA ASP A 3 -0.22 -11.18 -14.13
C ASP A 3 -1.61 -10.58 -14.33
N THR A 4 -2.56 -10.93 -13.46
CA THR A 4 -3.91 -10.37 -13.48
C THR A 4 -3.87 -8.88 -13.13
N LEU A 5 -3.08 -8.48 -12.13
CA LEU A 5 -2.91 -7.07 -11.75
C LEU A 5 -2.28 -6.25 -12.88
N VAL A 6 -1.27 -6.80 -13.58
CA VAL A 6 -0.66 -6.15 -14.74
C VAL A 6 -1.68 -5.94 -15.87
N LYS A 7 -2.54 -6.94 -16.13
CA LYS A 7 -3.62 -6.82 -17.11
C LYS A 7 -4.67 -5.79 -16.69
N MET A 8 -5.04 -5.75 -15.41
CA MET A 8 -5.95 -4.75 -14.86
C MET A 8 -5.40 -3.33 -15.03
N TRP A 9 -4.11 -3.10 -14.73
CA TRP A 9 -3.47 -1.81 -14.94
C TRP A 9 -3.56 -1.35 -16.40
N ARG A 10 -3.21 -2.23 -17.35
CA ARG A 10 -3.30 -1.93 -18.79
C ARG A 10 -4.72 -1.61 -19.25
N LEU A 11 -5.73 -2.20 -18.60
CA LEU A 11 -7.14 -1.93 -18.89
C LEU A 11 -7.58 -0.55 -18.37
N VAL A 12 -7.25 -0.22 -17.12
CA VAL A 12 -7.69 1.05 -16.48
C VAL A 12 -6.84 2.26 -16.91
N SER A 13 -5.65 2.01 -17.45
CA SER A 13 -4.66 3.02 -17.80
C SER A 13 -4.09 2.82 -19.21
N PRO A 14 -4.94 2.81 -20.25
CA PRO A 14 -4.54 2.39 -21.60
C PRO A 14 -3.52 3.32 -22.26
N ALA A 15 -3.47 4.59 -21.87
CA ALA A 15 -2.51 5.56 -22.38
C ALA A 15 -1.12 5.45 -21.72
N ASN A 16 -1.01 4.74 -20.59
CA ASN A 16 0.25 4.53 -19.91
C ASN A 16 0.85 3.19 -20.35
N THR A 17 2.06 3.24 -20.90
CA THR A 17 2.66 2.08 -21.59
C THR A 17 3.44 1.13 -20.68
N GLY A 18 3.57 1.44 -19.38
CA GLY A 18 4.44 0.69 -18.48
C GLY A 18 3.91 0.53 -17.06
N LEU A 19 4.55 -0.39 -16.33
CA LEU A 19 4.34 -0.61 -14.89
C LEU A 19 5.13 0.38 -14.02
N ASP A 20 5.96 1.22 -14.64
CA ASP A 20 6.72 2.29 -13.99
C ASP A 20 6.08 3.67 -14.17
N ALA A 21 4.81 3.71 -14.59
CA ALA A 21 4.05 4.95 -14.54
C ALA A 21 3.92 5.42 -13.08
N PRO A 22 4.16 6.71 -12.76
CA PRO A 22 4.13 7.23 -11.38
C PRO A 22 2.81 6.96 -10.63
N TRP A 23 1.72 6.78 -11.38
CA TRP A 23 0.38 6.50 -10.87
C TRP A 23 0.22 5.10 -10.25
N ILE A 24 1.05 4.13 -10.67
CA ILE A 24 1.02 2.76 -10.16
C ILE A 24 2.31 2.38 -9.41
N ASN A 25 3.43 3.01 -9.79
CA ASN A 25 4.72 2.83 -9.12
C ASN A 25 5.24 4.21 -8.65
N PRO A 26 4.95 4.61 -7.40
CA PRO A 26 5.41 5.89 -6.85
C PRO A 26 6.93 5.92 -6.57
N LEU A 27 7.63 4.80 -6.77
CA LEU A 27 9.07 4.66 -6.62
C LEU A 27 9.81 4.69 -7.96
N ALA A 28 9.10 4.81 -9.08
CA ALA A 28 9.69 4.83 -10.41
C ALA A 28 10.50 6.11 -10.66
N ASP A 29 11.48 6.02 -11.57
CA ASP A 29 12.22 7.19 -12.05
C ASP A 29 11.27 8.21 -12.68
N GLY A 30 11.42 9.47 -12.27
CA GLY A 30 10.55 10.57 -12.71
C GLY A 30 9.21 10.66 -11.97
N ALA A 31 8.91 9.77 -11.02
CA ALA A 31 7.79 9.95 -10.11
C ALA A 31 8.02 11.16 -9.17
N PRO A 32 6.96 11.85 -8.72
CA PRO A 32 7.07 12.87 -7.69
C PRO A 32 7.76 12.31 -6.44
N ALA A 33 8.71 13.07 -5.89
CA ALA A 33 9.50 12.61 -4.75
C ALA A 33 8.61 12.41 -3.50
N LEU A 34 8.72 11.25 -2.85
CA LEU A 34 7.94 10.91 -1.66
C LEU A 34 8.15 11.88 -0.48
N ARG A 35 9.30 12.56 -0.40
CA ARG A 35 9.55 13.64 0.58
C ARG A 35 8.53 14.78 0.53
N GLY A 36 7.87 14.97 -0.61
CA GLY A 36 6.84 15.98 -0.81
C GLY A 36 5.43 15.54 -0.41
N LEU A 37 5.26 14.34 0.16
CA LEU A 37 3.97 13.87 0.63
C LEU A 37 3.43 14.81 1.73
N ALA A 38 2.28 15.42 1.46
CA ALA A 38 1.75 16.53 2.26
C ALA A 38 1.13 16.12 3.61
N CYS A 39 0.85 14.83 3.81
CA CYS A 39 0.34 14.35 5.08
C CYS A 39 1.47 14.17 6.10
N GLY A 40 1.13 14.27 7.39
CA GLY A 40 2.08 14.07 8.49
C GLY A 40 2.20 12.62 8.94
N ARG A 41 1.27 11.74 8.56
CA ARG A 41 1.25 10.33 8.97
C ARG A 41 0.82 9.42 7.82
N VAL A 42 1.32 8.19 7.82
CA VAL A 42 0.94 7.10 6.90
C VAL A 42 0.80 5.80 7.68
N LEU A 43 -0.32 5.10 7.47
CA LEU A 43 -0.51 3.72 7.91
C LEU A 43 -0.50 2.79 6.69
N VAL A 44 0.35 1.77 6.71
CA VAL A 44 0.42 0.74 5.66
C VAL A 44 -0.12 -0.58 6.21
N CYS A 45 -1.27 -1.01 5.71
CA CYS A 45 -1.87 -2.31 6.05
C CYS A 45 -1.46 -3.37 5.03
N LEU A 46 -0.86 -4.46 5.49
CA LEU A 46 -0.31 -5.54 4.69
C LEU A 46 -0.95 -6.87 5.08
N ALA A 47 -1.04 -7.76 4.11
CA ALA A 47 -1.41 -9.15 4.31
C ALA A 47 -0.18 -10.01 3.96
N GLU A 48 0.26 -10.89 4.87
CA GLU A 48 1.53 -11.63 4.74
C GLU A 48 1.61 -12.46 3.45
N GLU A 49 0.50 -13.08 3.05
CA GLU A 49 0.42 -13.91 1.84
C GLU A 49 -0.09 -13.11 0.62
N GLY A 50 -0.26 -11.78 0.78
CA GLY A 50 -0.77 -10.89 -0.24
C GLY A 50 0.23 -10.60 -1.35
N VAL A 51 -0.19 -10.70 -2.61
CA VAL A 51 0.63 -10.38 -3.81
C VAL A 51 1.17 -8.94 -3.85
N LEU A 52 0.60 -8.03 -3.05
CA LEU A 52 0.99 -6.63 -2.95
C LEU A 52 1.83 -6.31 -1.70
N ARG A 53 2.14 -7.31 -0.87
CA ARG A 53 2.90 -7.13 0.38
C ARG A 53 4.23 -6.41 0.14
N ASP A 54 5.04 -6.95 -0.75
CA ASP A 54 6.38 -6.41 -1.02
C ASP A 54 6.32 -5.01 -1.63
N ARG A 55 5.27 -4.70 -2.40
CA ARG A 55 5.04 -3.34 -2.92
C ARG A 55 4.71 -2.35 -1.80
N GLY A 56 3.92 -2.76 -0.80
CA GLY A 56 3.62 -1.93 0.36
C GLY A 56 4.84 -1.72 1.26
N LEU A 57 5.66 -2.76 1.49
CA LEU A 57 6.94 -2.63 2.18
C LEU A 57 7.90 -1.69 1.46
N ALA A 58 8.04 -1.84 0.14
CA ALA A 58 8.87 -0.96 -0.67
C ALA A 58 8.40 0.50 -0.60
N TYR A 59 7.09 0.76 -0.57
CA TYR A 59 6.56 2.12 -0.38
C TYR A 59 6.97 2.71 0.98
N ARG A 60 6.83 1.93 2.05
CA ARG A 60 7.26 2.32 3.41
C ARG A 60 8.77 2.59 3.48
N GLU A 61 9.58 1.72 2.88
CA GLU A 61 11.03 1.93 2.81
C GLU A 61 11.40 3.15 1.96
N GLY A 62 10.68 3.37 0.86
CA GLY A 62 10.84 4.54 0.00
C GLY A 62 10.52 5.85 0.71
N LEU A 63 9.47 5.88 1.54
CA LEU A 63 9.16 7.04 2.40
C LEU A 63 10.34 7.34 3.32
N GLN A 64 10.84 6.33 4.05
CA GLN A 64 11.99 6.46 4.95
C GLN A 64 13.25 6.94 4.21
N ALA A 65 13.55 6.39 3.04
CA ALA A 65 14.73 6.73 2.25
C ALA A 65 14.63 8.12 1.60
N SER A 66 13.42 8.60 1.31
CA SER A 66 13.22 9.89 0.64
C SER A 66 13.54 11.10 1.50
N GLY A 67 13.66 10.93 2.82
CA GLY A 67 13.77 12.03 3.78
C GLY A 67 12.41 12.68 4.10
N TRP A 68 11.30 11.99 3.84
CA TRP A 68 9.99 12.39 4.34
C TRP A 68 10.01 12.40 5.88
N VAL A 69 9.49 13.46 6.48
CA VAL A 69 9.60 13.74 7.93
C VAL A 69 8.34 13.36 8.72
N GLY A 70 7.40 12.67 8.09
CA GLY A 70 6.17 12.20 8.73
C GLY A 70 6.36 10.89 9.50
N GLU A 71 5.30 10.49 10.19
CA GLU A 71 5.23 9.24 10.95
C GLU A 71 4.71 8.11 10.07
N GLN A 72 5.30 6.93 10.20
CA GLN A 72 4.87 5.73 9.46
C GLN A 72 4.59 4.58 10.40
N ASP A 73 3.43 3.96 10.23
CA ASP A 73 3.02 2.74 10.90
C ASP A 73 2.78 1.63 9.88
N VAL A 74 3.08 0.40 10.27
CA VAL A 74 2.81 -0.80 9.48
C VAL A 74 2.03 -1.79 10.32
N LEU A 75 0.91 -2.25 9.79
CA LEU A 75 0.18 -3.40 10.33
C LEU A 75 0.25 -4.53 9.31
N GLU A 76 0.84 -5.65 9.69
CA GLU A 76 0.92 -6.84 8.85
C GLU A 76 0.08 -7.97 9.46
N ALA A 77 -0.92 -8.45 8.72
CA ALA A 77 -1.79 -9.53 9.12
C ALA A 77 -1.22 -10.88 8.67
N ALA A 78 -0.77 -11.68 9.65
CA ALA A 78 -0.11 -12.96 9.42
C ALA A 78 -1.05 -14.00 8.81
N GLY A 79 -0.56 -14.77 7.83
CA GLY A 79 -1.33 -15.79 7.11
C GLY A 79 -2.54 -15.27 6.30
N GLN A 80 -2.72 -13.95 6.19
CA GLN A 80 -3.84 -13.37 5.44
C GLN A 80 -3.46 -13.10 3.98
N GLY A 81 -4.43 -13.33 3.08
CA GLY A 81 -4.33 -12.98 1.67
C GLY A 81 -4.80 -11.55 1.36
N HIS A 82 -4.64 -11.13 0.10
CA HIS A 82 -5.15 -9.84 -0.37
C HIS A 82 -6.66 -9.71 -0.14
N CYS A 83 -7.12 -8.55 0.36
CA CYS A 83 -8.53 -8.26 0.67
C CYS A 83 -9.17 -9.20 1.71
N PHE A 84 -8.40 -9.79 2.62
CA PHE A 84 -8.94 -10.64 3.69
C PHE A 84 -10.06 -9.96 4.50
N HIS A 85 -9.89 -8.68 4.83
CA HIS A 85 -10.86 -7.87 5.57
C HIS A 85 -12.20 -7.65 4.83
N LEU A 86 -12.25 -7.85 3.51
CA LEU A 86 -13.49 -7.84 2.73
C LEU A 86 -14.11 -9.23 2.58
N SER A 87 -13.30 -10.28 2.71
CA SER A 87 -13.73 -11.67 2.55
C SER A 87 -14.30 -12.24 3.84
N ASP A 88 -13.70 -11.90 4.98
CA ASP A 88 -14.24 -12.17 6.33
C ASP A 88 -13.99 -10.95 7.23
N PHE A 89 -14.92 -9.99 7.15
CA PHE A 89 -14.91 -8.78 7.95
C PHE A 89 -15.18 -9.02 9.45
N THR A 90 -15.50 -10.26 9.85
CA THR A 90 -15.71 -10.63 11.25
C THR A 90 -14.50 -11.34 11.87
N SER A 91 -13.51 -11.69 11.05
CA SER A 91 -12.27 -12.29 11.54
C SER A 91 -11.53 -11.36 12.50
N GLY A 92 -10.81 -11.94 13.46
CA GLY A 92 -10.02 -11.17 14.42
C GLY A 92 -8.98 -10.27 13.74
N ASP A 93 -8.41 -10.67 12.61
CA ASP A 93 -7.44 -9.85 11.90
C ASP A 93 -8.11 -8.70 11.12
N ALA A 94 -9.32 -8.91 10.59
CA ALA A 94 -10.07 -7.83 9.95
C ALA A 94 -10.45 -6.75 10.96
N VAL A 95 -10.97 -7.17 12.13
CA VAL A 95 -11.30 -6.25 13.23
C VAL A 95 -10.07 -5.48 13.71
N LYS A 96 -8.91 -6.15 13.89
CA LYS A 96 -7.65 -5.46 14.25
C LYS A 96 -7.24 -4.42 13.21
N GLN A 97 -7.40 -4.71 11.92
CA GLN A 97 -7.08 -3.75 10.86
C GLN A 97 -8.01 -2.54 10.90
N ASP A 98 -9.31 -2.76 11.08
CA ASP A 98 -10.30 -1.68 11.19
C ASP A 98 -10.07 -0.82 12.46
N GLU A 99 -9.74 -1.45 13.59
CA GLU A 99 -9.35 -0.73 14.81
C GLU A 99 -8.10 0.12 14.60
N ALA A 100 -7.09 -0.38 13.89
CA ALA A 100 -5.88 0.37 13.55
C ALA A 100 -6.19 1.57 12.66
N ILE A 101 -7.04 1.40 11.64
CA ILE A 101 -7.50 2.48 10.76
C ILE A 101 -8.29 3.52 11.56
N ALA A 102 -9.25 3.08 12.39
CA ALA A 102 -10.05 3.97 13.23
C ALA A 102 -9.18 4.77 14.20
N ARG A 103 -8.18 4.14 14.82
CA ARG A 103 -7.22 4.82 15.68
C ARG A 103 -6.37 5.83 14.91
N PHE A 104 -5.86 5.45 13.75
CA PHE A 104 -5.03 6.33 12.92
C PHE A 104 -5.76 7.60 12.47
N LEU A 105 -7.06 7.50 12.19
CA LEU A 105 -7.90 8.62 11.76
C LEU A 105 -8.34 9.55 12.90
N ASN A 106 -8.47 9.02 14.12
CA ASN A 106 -8.99 9.78 15.27
C ASN A 106 -7.89 10.38 16.18
N LEU A 107 -6.62 10.06 15.92
CA LEU A 107 -5.45 10.73 16.50
C LEU A 107 -5.09 11.97 15.68
#